data_AF-A0AAD8LCR7-F1
#
_entry.id   AF-A0AAD8LCR7-F1
#
_cell.length_a   1.000
_cell.length_b   1.000
_cell.length_c   1.000
_cell.angle_alpha   90.00
_cell.angle_beta   90.00
_cell.angle_gamma   90.00
#
_symmetry.space_group_name_H-M   'P 1'
#
loop_
_entity.id
_entity.type
_entity.pdbx_description
1 polymer ?
#
loop_
_entity_poly.entity_id
_entity_poly.type
_entity_poly.pdbx_seq_one_letter_code
_entity_poly.pdbx_strand_id
1 'polypeptide(L)'
;MITIMLFRYFEIKVYPSHPIPPLPIFLPFHPYITNPSPTSTTHLTHTQLHLLHNNLHFSSMASMATSFASSLSTKTRTCFFDQSSFHGVPVSSPIRIQSVKSNNRNMPISMSAASYDLGSFTFQPIKESIVSREMTRRYMTDMITYADTDVVVVGAGSAGLSCAYELSKNPNVQVAIIEQSVSPGGGAWLGGQLFSAMVVRKPAHHFLDELEIEYDEQEDYVVIKHAALFTSTIMSKLLARPNVKLFNAVAAEDLIIKNGRVGGVVTNWALVSMNHDTQSCMDPNVMEAKVVVSSCGHDGPMGATGVKRLRSVGMIESVPGMKALDMNTAEDEIVKMTREVVPGMIVTGMEVAEIDGSPRMGPTFGAMMISGQKAAHLALKALGLPNALDGTSVANMQPEMILAAADSSEIVDA
;
A
#
# COMPACT_ATOMS: atom_id res chain seq x y z
N MET A 1 -37.88 -6.57 -39.57
CA MET A 1 -38.67 -6.15 -38.38
C MET A 1 -38.87 -7.36 -37.48
N ILE A 2 -38.02 -7.54 -36.48
CA ILE A 2 -38.31 -8.41 -35.33
C ILE A 2 -38.01 -7.57 -34.10
N THR A 3 -39.09 -7.21 -33.41
CA THR A 3 -39.09 -6.37 -32.21
C THR A 3 -39.02 -7.27 -30.99
N ILE A 4 -37.93 -7.10 -30.24
CA ILE A 4 -37.80 -6.98 -28.77
C ILE A 4 -39.01 -7.45 -27.94
N MET A 5 -38.78 -8.39 -27.01
CA MET A 5 -39.22 -8.26 -25.62
C MET A 5 -38.52 -9.30 -24.72
N LEU A 6 -37.62 -8.81 -23.88
CA LEU A 6 -36.95 -9.54 -22.82
C LEU A 6 -36.99 -8.63 -21.60
N PHE A 7 -37.89 -8.89 -20.65
CA PHE A 7 -37.80 -8.40 -19.26
C PHE A 7 -38.67 -9.30 -18.38
N ARG A 8 -38.04 -10.22 -17.63
CA ARG A 8 -38.64 -10.81 -16.44
C ARG A 8 -38.22 -9.98 -15.23
N TYR A 9 -39.22 -9.62 -14.44
CA TYR A 9 -39.17 -8.89 -13.18
C TYR A 9 -38.25 -9.54 -12.14
N PHE A 10 -37.45 -8.72 -11.46
CA PHE A 10 -36.96 -8.99 -10.10
C PHE A 10 -37.98 -8.41 -9.12
N GLU A 11 -38.58 -9.24 -8.26
CA GLU A 11 -39.37 -8.78 -7.13
C GLU A 11 -38.44 -8.31 -6.00
N ILE A 12 -38.60 -7.05 -5.61
CA ILE A 12 -38.02 -6.49 -4.38
C ILE A 12 -38.99 -6.82 -3.24
N LYS A 13 -38.55 -7.64 -2.28
CA LYS A 13 -39.26 -7.84 -1.01
C LYS A 13 -39.13 -6.58 -0.16
N VAL A 14 -40.24 -5.87 0.01
CA VAL A 14 -40.40 -4.79 1.01
C VAL A 14 -40.85 -5.44 2.33
N TYR A 15 -40.09 -5.23 3.41
CA TYR A 15 -40.50 -5.61 4.76
C TYR A 15 -41.40 -4.51 5.37
N PRO A 16 -42.48 -4.86 6.08
CA PRO A 16 -43.32 -3.88 6.75
C PRO A 16 -42.64 -3.33 8.01
N SER A 17 -42.73 -2.01 8.19
CA SER A 17 -42.27 -1.27 9.36
C SER A 17 -43.18 -1.53 10.58
N HIS A 18 -42.57 -1.79 11.74
CA HIS A 18 -43.27 -1.82 13.03
C HIS A 18 -43.53 -0.40 13.56
N PRO A 19 -44.63 -0.16 14.31
CA PRO A 19 -44.95 1.16 14.87
C PRO A 19 -44.13 1.44 16.15
N ILE A 20 -43.67 2.69 16.27
CA ILE A 20 -42.96 3.26 17.44
C ILE A 20 -44.01 3.83 18.43
N PRO A 21 -43.87 3.64 19.76
CA PRO A 21 -44.79 4.22 20.75
C PRO A 21 -44.45 5.71 21.05
N PRO A 22 -45.40 6.51 21.57
CA PRO A 22 -45.22 7.95 21.71
C PRO A 22 -44.45 8.33 22.99
N LEU A 23 -43.58 9.34 22.88
CA LEU A 23 -42.96 10.08 24.00
C LEU A 23 -43.81 11.32 24.35
N PRO A 24 -43.84 11.75 25.63
CA PRO A 24 -44.71 12.81 26.09
C PRO A 24 -44.12 14.22 25.86
N ILE A 25 -45.04 15.17 25.71
CA ILE A 25 -44.83 16.60 25.50
C ILE A 25 -44.58 17.29 26.85
N PHE A 26 -43.54 18.13 26.95
CA PHE A 26 -43.51 19.26 27.89
C PHE A 26 -42.80 20.47 27.24
N LEU A 27 -43.42 21.63 27.43
CA LEU A 27 -43.06 22.96 26.90
C LEU A 27 -42.00 23.68 27.77
N PRO A 28 -41.41 24.81 27.29
CA PRO A 28 -40.08 25.28 27.69
C PRO A 28 -40.11 26.43 28.72
N PHE A 29 -38.97 26.65 29.39
CA PHE A 29 -38.61 27.94 29.98
C PHE A 29 -37.10 28.18 29.88
N HIS A 30 -36.73 29.43 29.62
CA HIS A 30 -35.37 29.97 29.51
C HIS A 30 -35.26 31.19 30.49
N PRO A 31 -34.09 31.82 30.66
CA PRO A 31 -33.10 31.61 31.72
C PRO A 31 -32.99 32.81 32.69
N TYR A 32 -32.15 32.77 33.75
CA TYR A 32 -31.31 33.90 34.21
C TYR A 32 -30.43 33.52 35.44
N ILE A 33 -29.11 33.59 35.23
CA ILE A 33 -27.98 34.09 36.06
C ILE A 33 -28.10 34.12 37.61
N THR A 34 -27.17 33.45 38.32
CA THR A 34 -26.16 34.02 39.26
C THR A 34 -25.41 32.92 40.05
N ASN A 35 -24.07 33.02 40.10
CA ASN A 35 -23.15 32.43 41.10
C ASN A 35 -22.98 33.45 42.26
N PRO A 36 -22.34 33.20 43.45
CA PRO A 36 -21.38 32.12 43.80
C PRO A 36 -21.39 31.56 45.27
N SER A 37 -20.78 30.35 45.46
CA SER A 37 -19.89 29.91 46.59
C SER A 37 -20.37 29.86 48.06
N PRO A 38 -19.59 29.31 49.03
CA PRO A 38 -18.78 28.07 49.10
C PRO A 38 -19.04 27.25 50.41
N THR A 39 -18.14 26.30 50.75
CA THR A 39 -17.99 25.51 52.01
C THR A 39 -18.73 24.16 52.00
N SER A 40 -18.23 23.02 52.49
CA SER A 40 -17.09 22.71 53.37
C SER A 40 -16.65 21.24 53.20
N THR A 41 -15.41 21.01 53.62
CA THR A 41 -14.63 19.78 53.88
C THR A 41 -15.30 18.67 54.70
N THR A 42 -14.93 17.40 54.45
CA THR A 42 -14.57 16.32 55.42
C THR A 42 -14.26 15.02 54.63
N HIS A 43 -13.02 14.55 54.49
CA HIS A 43 -12.18 13.69 55.36
C HIS A 43 -12.64 12.23 55.60
N LEU A 44 -11.77 11.31 55.15
CA LEU A 44 -11.36 9.98 55.70
C LEU A 44 -12.44 8.86 55.74
N THR A 45 -12.15 7.64 55.27
CA THR A 45 -11.26 6.72 55.99
C THR A 45 -10.78 5.55 55.12
N HIS A 46 -9.57 5.12 55.47
CA HIS A 46 -8.81 3.97 54.99
C HIS A 46 -9.11 2.78 55.91
N THR A 47 -9.21 1.55 55.39
CA THR A 47 -9.14 0.34 56.22
C THR A 47 -8.18 -0.66 55.59
N GLN A 48 -7.08 -0.93 56.30
CA GLN A 48 -6.16 -2.06 56.09
C GLN A 48 -6.74 -3.35 56.69
N LEU A 49 -6.31 -4.51 56.17
CA LEU A 49 -6.04 -5.67 57.02
C LEU A 49 -4.95 -6.58 56.42
N HIS A 50 -3.88 -6.70 57.21
CA HIS A 50 -2.81 -7.70 57.31
C HIS A 50 -3.26 -9.18 57.12
N LEU A 51 -2.43 -10.24 56.97
CA LEU A 51 -1.01 -10.54 56.69
C LEU A 51 -0.87 -12.07 56.92
N LEU A 52 0.02 -12.79 56.21
CA LEU A 52 0.69 -14.05 56.62
C LEU A 52 1.72 -14.43 55.51
N HIS A 53 2.97 -13.99 55.60
CA HIS A 53 4.18 -14.72 56.08
C HIS A 53 4.52 -16.04 55.35
N ASN A 54 5.65 -16.05 54.62
CA ASN A 54 6.82 -16.84 55.01
C ASN A 54 8.13 -16.43 54.30
N ASN A 55 9.21 -16.53 55.07
CA ASN A 55 10.57 -16.09 54.83
C ASN A 55 11.35 -16.96 53.82
N LEU A 56 12.44 -16.41 53.26
CA LEU A 56 13.82 -16.94 53.47
C LEU A 56 14.90 -15.95 52.95
N HIS A 57 15.82 -15.65 53.88
CA HIS A 57 17.14 -15.00 53.88
C HIS A 57 17.85 -14.61 52.57
N PHE A 58 18.30 -13.36 52.39
CA PHE A 58 19.52 -12.67 52.91
C PHE A 58 20.85 -13.11 52.28
N SER A 59 21.47 -12.21 51.49
CA SER A 59 22.89 -11.83 51.63
C SER A 59 23.22 -10.66 50.69
N SER A 60 23.53 -9.51 51.31
CA SER A 60 24.20 -8.35 50.74
C SER A 60 25.71 -8.63 50.63
N MET A 61 26.41 -8.07 49.63
CA MET A 61 27.58 -7.20 49.85
C MET A 61 28.16 -6.64 48.55
N ALA A 62 28.82 -5.49 48.72
CA ALA A 62 29.14 -4.46 47.75
C ALA A 62 30.45 -4.63 46.96
N SER A 63 30.53 -3.86 45.87
CA SER A 63 31.64 -3.04 45.36
C SER A 63 33.06 -3.62 45.34
N MET A 64 33.69 -3.57 44.16
CA MET A 64 35.03 -2.97 43.98
C MET A 64 35.26 -2.62 42.50
N ALA A 65 35.61 -1.36 42.27
CA ALA A 65 36.11 -0.83 41.01
C ALA A 65 37.65 -0.82 41.04
N THR A 66 38.30 -1.15 39.93
CA THR A 66 39.63 -0.64 39.58
C THR A 66 39.79 -0.58 38.07
N SER A 67 40.12 0.63 37.60
CA SER A 67 40.59 1.00 36.27
C SER A 67 42.01 0.49 36.00
N PHE A 68 42.38 0.30 34.73
CA PHE A 68 43.63 0.83 34.15
C PHE A 68 43.60 0.82 32.60
N ALA A 69 44.43 1.68 32.04
CA ALA A 69 44.30 2.39 30.76
C ALA A 69 44.76 1.64 29.49
N SER A 70 44.16 2.08 28.38
CA SER A 70 44.68 2.30 27.01
C SER A 70 45.88 1.51 26.45
N SER A 71 45.68 0.96 25.24
CA SER A 71 46.64 1.16 24.15
C SER A 71 45.94 1.11 22.78
N LEU A 72 46.16 2.16 21.99
CA LEU A 72 45.73 2.31 20.61
C LEU A 72 46.60 1.43 19.69
N SER A 73 45.99 0.63 18.80
CA SER A 73 46.68 0.12 17.61
C SER A 73 45.70 -0.11 16.48
N THR A 74 45.94 0.62 15.40
CA THR A 74 45.28 0.59 14.10
C THR A 74 45.59 -0.73 13.38
N LYS A 75 44.55 -1.44 12.94
CA LYS A 75 44.60 -2.29 11.74
C LYS A 75 43.20 -2.62 11.24
N THR A 76 42.94 -2.12 10.03
CA THR A 76 41.87 -2.48 9.10
C THR A 76 41.69 -3.99 9.00
N ARG A 77 40.47 -4.49 9.21
CA ARG A 77 40.02 -5.80 8.72
C ARG A 77 38.52 -5.80 8.41
N THR A 78 38.26 -6.17 7.17
CA THR A 78 37.02 -6.59 6.53
C THR A 78 36.09 -7.41 7.43
N CYS A 79 34.81 -7.02 7.51
CA CYS A 79 33.79 -7.74 8.25
C CYS A 79 33.29 -8.92 7.40
N PHE A 80 33.61 -10.13 7.85
CA PHE A 80 33.07 -11.38 7.35
C PHE A 80 31.68 -11.60 7.95
N PHE A 81 30.65 -11.58 7.12
CA PHE A 81 29.41 -12.28 7.39
C PHE A 81 29.66 -13.78 7.18
N ASP A 82 29.39 -14.59 8.19
CA ASP A 82 28.67 -15.88 8.08
C ASP A 82 28.86 -16.68 9.36
N GLN A 83 27.76 -16.92 10.08
CA GLN A 83 27.45 -18.21 10.73
C GLN A 83 26.09 -18.09 11.45
N SER A 84 25.01 -18.42 10.72
CA SER A 84 23.79 -18.95 11.32
C SER A 84 23.58 -20.37 10.79
N SER A 85 23.61 -21.33 11.70
CA SER A 85 23.60 -22.76 11.39
C SER A 85 22.16 -23.28 11.27
N PHE A 86 21.59 -23.21 10.07
CA PHE A 86 20.41 -24.00 9.69
C PHE A 86 20.88 -25.29 9.02
N HIS A 87 20.60 -26.45 9.64
CA HIS A 87 20.99 -27.77 9.14
C HIS A 87 20.06 -28.23 8.01
N GLY A 88 20.25 -27.68 6.81
CA GLY A 88 19.66 -28.16 5.57
C GLY A 88 20.71 -28.81 4.66
N VAL A 89 20.45 -30.02 4.18
CA VAL A 89 21.30 -30.73 3.21
C VAL A 89 21.33 -29.95 1.88
N PRO A 90 22.50 -29.65 1.29
CA PRO A 90 22.56 -28.91 0.04
C PRO A 90 22.21 -29.82 -1.14
N VAL A 91 21.17 -29.46 -1.90
CA VAL A 91 20.91 -30.02 -3.24
C VAL A 91 21.56 -29.10 -4.26
N SER A 92 22.67 -29.54 -4.82
CA SER A 92 23.39 -28.87 -5.90
C SER A 92 22.77 -29.20 -7.26
N SER A 93 22.21 -28.17 -7.93
CA SER A 93 22.08 -28.06 -9.40
C SER A 93 21.64 -26.64 -9.76
N PRO A 94 22.36 -25.89 -10.62
CA PRO A 94 21.87 -24.61 -11.11
C PRO A 94 20.95 -24.85 -12.31
N ILE A 95 19.64 -24.75 -12.11
CA ILE A 95 18.70 -24.64 -13.23
C ILE A 95 18.71 -23.18 -13.69
N ARG A 96 19.34 -22.96 -14.86
CA ARG A 96 19.33 -21.68 -15.57
C ARG A 96 17.90 -21.40 -16.07
N ILE A 97 17.20 -20.50 -15.41
CA ILE A 97 15.90 -19.99 -15.88
C ILE A 97 16.18 -19.02 -17.03
N GLN A 98 15.91 -19.45 -18.26
CA GLN A 98 15.93 -18.55 -19.42
C GLN A 98 14.57 -17.84 -19.53
N SER A 99 14.61 -16.51 -19.43
CA SER A 99 13.47 -15.65 -19.77
C SER A 99 13.28 -15.65 -21.29
N VAL A 100 12.12 -16.11 -21.76
CA VAL A 100 11.74 -16.05 -23.17
C VAL A 100 11.16 -14.65 -23.43
N LYS A 101 11.92 -13.81 -24.14
CA LYS A 101 11.46 -12.49 -24.60
C LYS A 101 10.40 -12.67 -25.71
N SER A 102 9.21 -12.10 -25.51
CA SER A 102 8.20 -11.97 -26.57
C SER A 102 8.51 -10.76 -27.45
N ASN A 103 8.90 -10.98 -28.70
CA ASN A 103 9.04 -9.91 -29.69
C ASN A 103 7.66 -9.48 -30.18
N ASN A 104 7.43 -8.17 -30.20
CA ASN A 104 6.24 -7.55 -30.74
C ASN A 104 6.26 -7.68 -32.28
N ARG A 105 5.54 -8.67 -32.80
CA ARG A 105 5.16 -8.77 -34.20
C ARG A 105 3.65 -8.95 -34.21
N ASN A 106 2.96 -8.25 -35.11
CA ASN A 106 1.58 -8.56 -35.50
C ASN A 106 1.54 -10.02 -36.00
N MET A 107 1.41 -10.96 -35.08
CA MET A 107 1.31 -12.38 -35.36
C MET A 107 -0.18 -12.67 -35.58
N PRO A 108 -0.57 -13.29 -36.70
CA PRO A 108 -1.87 -13.92 -36.76
C PRO A 108 -1.91 -14.93 -35.60
N ILE A 109 -2.98 -14.88 -34.79
CA ILE A 109 -3.22 -15.84 -33.72
C ILE A 109 -3.51 -17.19 -34.39
N SER A 110 -2.46 -17.87 -34.84
CA SER A 110 -2.48 -19.28 -35.12
C SER A 110 -2.41 -19.96 -33.78
N MET A 111 -3.36 -20.85 -33.48
CA MET A 111 -3.27 -21.75 -32.33
C MET A 111 -1.92 -22.45 -32.41
N SER A 112 -0.93 -22.00 -31.62
CA SER A 112 0.35 -22.67 -31.55
C SER A 112 0.08 -24.10 -31.12
N ALA A 113 0.51 -25.08 -31.91
CA ALA A 113 0.42 -26.48 -31.51
C ALA A 113 1.01 -26.61 -30.10
N ALA A 114 0.18 -27.01 -29.13
CA ALA A 114 0.61 -27.14 -27.76
C ALA A 114 1.80 -28.13 -27.71
N SER A 115 2.84 -27.80 -26.96
CA SER A 115 4.02 -28.66 -26.78
C SER A 115 3.71 -29.95 -25.99
N TYR A 116 2.45 -30.14 -25.62
CA TYR A 116 1.90 -31.26 -24.89
C TYR A 116 0.57 -31.65 -25.51
N ASP A 117 0.25 -32.94 -25.48
CA ASP A 117 -1.03 -33.43 -25.97
C ASP A 117 -2.12 -33.19 -24.93
N LEU A 118 -3.12 -32.37 -25.27
CA LEU A 118 -4.28 -32.11 -24.42
C LEU A 118 -5.16 -33.36 -24.21
N GLY A 119 -5.13 -34.32 -25.14
CA GLY A 119 -5.86 -35.58 -25.04
C GLY A 119 -5.23 -36.60 -24.09
N SER A 120 -3.94 -36.47 -23.79
CA SER A 120 -3.18 -37.37 -22.90
C SER A 120 -2.36 -36.63 -21.83
N PHE A 121 -2.74 -35.40 -21.51
CA PHE A 121 -2.01 -34.55 -20.59
C PHE A 121 -1.95 -35.15 -19.17
N THR A 122 -0.76 -35.16 -18.57
CA THR A 122 -0.56 -35.56 -17.18
C THR A 122 0.48 -34.66 -16.52
N PHE A 123 0.17 -34.11 -15.35
CA PHE A 123 1.12 -33.37 -14.54
C PHE A 123 2.17 -34.30 -13.90
N GLN A 124 3.34 -33.76 -13.61
CA GLN A 124 4.31 -34.47 -12.78
C GLN A 124 3.79 -34.65 -11.33
N PRO A 125 4.09 -35.76 -10.65
CA PRO A 125 3.67 -35.98 -9.28
C PRO A 125 4.20 -34.90 -8.31
N ILE A 126 3.39 -34.50 -7.33
CA ILE A 126 3.76 -33.54 -6.28
C ILE A 126 3.14 -33.96 -4.94
N LYS A 127 3.69 -33.47 -3.82
CA LYS A 127 3.12 -33.64 -2.47
C LYS A 127 2.58 -32.31 -1.95
N GLU A 128 1.46 -32.36 -1.23
CA GLU A 128 0.79 -31.20 -0.64
C GLU A 128 1.71 -30.42 0.31
N SER A 129 2.51 -31.13 1.11
CA SER A 129 3.47 -30.52 2.03
C SER A 129 4.59 -29.74 1.32
N ILE A 130 4.92 -30.07 0.07
CA ILE A 130 5.89 -29.31 -0.72
C ILE A 130 5.28 -27.95 -1.08
N VAL A 131 4.03 -27.95 -1.54
CA VAL A 131 3.30 -26.72 -1.91
C VAL A 131 3.14 -25.79 -0.70
N SER A 132 2.75 -26.33 0.47
CA SER A 132 2.67 -25.55 1.72
C SER A 132 4.02 -24.93 2.10
N ARG A 133 5.11 -25.70 2.07
CA ARG A 133 6.46 -25.20 2.39
C ARG A 133 6.94 -24.13 1.43
N GLU A 134 6.67 -24.27 0.13
CA GLU A 134 7.06 -23.27 -0.86
C GLU A 134 6.40 -21.92 -0.61
N MET A 135 5.09 -21.90 -0.37
CA MET A 135 4.36 -20.66 -0.09
C MET A 135 4.82 -20.04 1.23
N THR A 136 4.86 -20.82 2.31
CA THR A 136 5.26 -20.33 3.64
C THR A 136 6.69 -19.80 3.65
N ARG A 137 7.64 -20.52 3.03
CA ARG A 137 9.04 -20.08 3.00
C ARG A 137 9.20 -18.74 2.29
N ARG A 138 8.55 -18.57 1.14
CA ARG A 138 8.63 -17.33 0.35
C ARG A 138 7.96 -16.17 1.10
N TYR A 139 6.74 -16.35 1.57
CA TYR A 139 6.02 -15.31 2.31
C TYR A 139 6.76 -14.88 3.58
N MET A 140 7.32 -15.84 4.33
CA MET A 140 8.12 -15.54 5.52
C MET A 140 9.42 -14.79 5.18
N THR A 141 10.07 -15.15 4.06
CA THR A 141 11.26 -14.42 3.58
C THR A 141 10.90 -12.98 3.22
N ASP A 142 9.76 -12.77 2.55
CA ASP A 142 9.24 -11.44 2.24
C ASP A 142 8.94 -10.65 3.52
N MET A 143 8.27 -11.26 4.51
CA MET A 143 7.98 -10.61 5.79
C MET A 143 9.25 -10.21 6.54
N ILE A 144 10.29 -11.06 6.55
CA ILE A 144 11.58 -10.73 7.17
C ILE A 144 12.25 -9.58 6.42
N THR A 145 12.28 -9.64 5.09
CA THR A 145 12.96 -8.65 4.24
C THR A 145 12.31 -7.28 4.36
N TYR A 146 10.98 -7.23 4.36
CA TYR A 146 10.22 -5.98 4.34
C TYR A 146 9.78 -5.50 5.74
N ALA A 147 10.19 -6.17 6.83
CA ALA A 147 9.94 -5.68 8.18
C ALA A 147 10.57 -4.30 8.45
N ASP A 148 11.65 -3.98 7.73
CA ASP A 148 12.28 -2.66 7.64
C ASP A 148 12.55 -2.37 6.14
N THR A 149 11.81 -1.42 5.56
CA THR A 149 11.82 -1.15 4.10
C THR A 149 12.05 0.33 3.81
N ASP A 150 12.42 0.67 2.57
CA ASP A 150 12.57 2.07 2.17
C ASP A 150 11.22 2.79 2.11
N VAL A 151 10.28 2.23 1.34
CA VAL A 151 8.95 2.83 1.15
C VAL A 151 7.84 1.81 1.39
N VAL A 152 6.83 2.23 2.13
CA VAL A 152 5.53 1.53 2.21
C VAL A 152 4.48 2.35 1.48
N VAL A 153 3.82 1.75 0.50
CA VAL A 153 2.64 2.32 -0.18
C VAL A 153 1.37 1.65 0.38
N VAL A 154 0.50 2.42 1.01
CA VAL A 154 -0.76 1.92 1.59
C VAL A 154 -1.90 2.17 0.61
N GLY A 155 -2.53 1.09 0.16
CA GLY A 155 -3.54 1.07 -0.89
C GLY A 155 -2.95 0.83 -2.28
N ALA A 156 -3.42 -0.19 -2.98
CA ALA A 156 -3.03 -0.53 -4.34
C ALA A 156 -4.09 -0.07 -5.36
N GLY A 157 -4.66 1.12 -5.16
CA GLY A 157 -5.52 1.79 -6.15
C GLY A 157 -4.70 2.39 -7.30
N SER A 158 -5.34 3.08 -8.24
CA SER A 158 -4.66 3.72 -9.39
C SER A 158 -3.51 4.65 -8.98
N ALA A 159 -3.69 5.47 -7.94
CA ALA A 159 -2.64 6.36 -7.44
C ALA A 159 -1.49 5.60 -6.76
N GLY A 160 -1.80 4.64 -5.89
CA GLY A 160 -0.79 3.81 -5.21
C GLY A 160 0.02 2.95 -6.19
N LEU A 161 -0.64 2.31 -7.16
CA LEU A 161 0.01 1.55 -8.24
C LEU A 161 0.90 2.46 -9.10
N SER A 162 0.45 3.67 -9.44
CA SER A 162 1.25 4.63 -10.21
C SER A 162 2.47 5.11 -9.41
N CYS A 163 2.31 5.37 -8.10
CA CYS A 163 3.41 5.71 -7.21
C CYS A 163 4.43 4.57 -7.11
N ALA A 164 3.98 3.35 -6.83
CA ALA A 164 4.84 2.18 -6.72
C ALA A 164 5.56 1.88 -8.04
N TYR A 165 4.87 2.03 -9.19
CA TYR A 165 5.46 1.88 -10.52
C TYR A 165 6.51 2.96 -10.81
N GLU A 166 6.29 4.20 -10.41
CA GLU A 166 7.30 5.25 -10.60
C GLU A 166 8.52 5.02 -9.68
N LEU A 167 8.29 4.72 -8.39
CA LEU A 167 9.35 4.45 -7.40
C LEU A 167 10.27 3.30 -7.80
N SER A 168 9.68 2.19 -8.21
CA SER A 168 10.44 0.96 -8.48
C SER A 168 11.29 1.05 -9.75
N LYS A 169 11.22 2.16 -10.51
CA LYS A 169 12.14 2.42 -11.64
C LYS A 169 13.56 2.58 -11.14
N ASN A 170 13.73 3.03 -9.90
CA ASN A 170 14.99 2.93 -9.19
C ASN A 170 15.09 1.53 -8.54
N PRO A 171 15.97 0.64 -9.03
CA PRO A 171 16.07 -0.73 -8.53
C PRO A 171 16.61 -0.82 -7.10
N ASN A 172 17.18 0.27 -6.57
CA ASN A 172 17.78 0.33 -5.23
C ASN A 172 16.77 0.72 -4.14
N VAL A 173 15.52 1.01 -4.51
CA VAL A 173 14.46 1.37 -3.55
C VAL A 173 13.56 0.15 -3.34
N GLN A 174 13.49 -0.34 -2.10
CA GLN A 174 12.54 -1.39 -1.72
C GLN A 174 11.14 -0.81 -1.51
N VAL A 175 10.16 -1.37 -2.21
CA VAL A 175 8.76 -0.90 -2.18
C VAL A 175 7.85 -2.01 -1.69
N ALA A 176 7.35 -1.87 -0.47
CA ALA A 176 6.25 -2.69 0.04
C ALA A 176 4.91 -2.02 -0.29
N ILE A 177 3.94 -2.79 -0.79
CA ILE A 177 2.58 -2.33 -1.04
C ILE A 177 1.66 -3.10 -0.10
N ILE A 178 0.95 -2.37 0.77
CA ILE A 178 -0.05 -2.92 1.69
C ILE A 178 -1.44 -2.67 1.11
N GLU A 179 -2.16 -3.75 0.81
CA GLU A 179 -3.51 -3.69 0.24
C GLU A 179 -4.47 -4.57 1.05
N GLN A 180 -5.50 -3.95 1.61
CA GLN A 180 -6.46 -4.66 2.46
C GLN A 180 -7.35 -5.65 1.69
N SER A 181 -7.67 -5.35 0.43
CA SER A 181 -8.44 -6.25 -0.42
C SER A 181 -7.59 -7.44 -0.87
N VAL A 182 -8.24 -8.57 -1.12
CA VAL A 182 -7.60 -9.69 -1.82
C VAL A 182 -7.18 -9.25 -3.23
N SER A 183 -8.04 -8.49 -3.91
CA SER A 183 -7.77 -7.99 -5.26
C SER A 183 -7.27 -6.53 -5.21
N PRO A 184 -6.01 -6.25 -5.58
CA PRO A 184 -5.53 -4.89 -5.79
C PRO A 184 -6.26 -4.20 -6.96
N GLY A 185 -5.97 -2.92 -7.18
CA GLY A 185 -6.56 -2.08 -8.23
C GLY A 185 -7.55 -1.04 -7.71
N GLY A 186 -8.07 -1.21 -6.49
CA GLY A 186 -9.04 -0.31 -5.88
C GLY A 186 -10.24 -0.06 -6.80
N GLY A 187 -10.61 1.22 -6.99
CA GLY A 187 -11.72 1.62 -7.86
C GLY A 187 -11.42 1.62 -9.37
N ALA A 188 -10.20 1.27 -9.80
CA ALA A 188 -9.79 1.40 -11.21
C ALA A 188 -10.13 0.17 -12.07
N TRP A 189 -11.03 -0.70 -11.62
CA TRP A 189 -11.55 -1.81 -12.43
C TRP A 189 -12.68 -1.41 -13.38
N LEU A 190 -13.34 -0.29 -13.09
CA LEU A 190 -14.49 0.21 -13.83
C LEU A 190 -14.36 1.73 -14.05
N GLY A 191 -15.12 2.24 -15.02
CA GLY A 191 -15.45 3.64 -15.14
C GLY A 191 -16.63 4.02 -14.23
N GLY A 192 -17.38 5.05 -14.63
CA GLY A 192 -18.56 5.50 -13.89
C GLY A 192 -19.74 4.52 -14.01
N GLN A 193 -20.52 4.37 -12.93
CA GLN A 193 -21.80 3.65 -12.95
C GLN A 193 -21.72 2.22 -13.50
N LEU A 194 -20.63 1.51 -13.18
CA LEU A 194 -20.33 0.14 -13.66
C LEU A 194 -20.04 0.03 -15.16
N PHE A 195 -19.90 1.14 -15.89
CA PHE A 195 -19.38 1.12 -17.26
C PHE A 195 -17.87 0.84 -17.28
N SER A 196 -17.35 0.51 -18.46
CA SER A 196 -15.99 -0.01 -18.61
C SER A 196 -14.93 1.05 -18.92
N ALA A 197 -15.26 2.03 -19.77
CA ALA A 197 -14.29 2.95 -20.33
C ALA A 197 -13.62 3.81 -19.24
N MET A 198 -12.30 4.02 -19.38
CA MET A 198 -11.52 4.87 -18.48
C MET A 198 -11.08 6.12 -19.23
N VAL A 199 -11.63 7.26 -18.83
CA VAL A 199 -11.31 8.57 -19.39
C VAL A 199 -10.12 9.17 -18.67
N VAL A 200 -9.16 9.70 -19.43
CA VAL A 200 -7.92 10.28 -18.93
C VAL A 200 -7.66 11.61 -19.65
N ARG A 201 -7.72 12.72 -18.92
CA ARG A 201 -7.41 14.05 -19.48
C ARG A 201 -5.92 14.20 -19.81
N LYS A 202 -5.61 14.93 -20.88
CA LYS A 202 -4.23 15.28 -21.24
C LYS A 202 -3.64 16.27 -20.21
N PRO A 203 -2.33 16.23 -19.91
CA PRO A 203 -1.29 15.43 -20.58
C PRO A 203 -1.06 14.02 -19.98
N ALA A 204 -1.95 13.48 -19.15
CA ALA A 204 -1.71 12.20 -18.47
C ALA A 204 -1.59 10.97 -19.42
N HIS A 205 -2.01 11.09 -20.68
CA HIS A 205 -1.77 10.09 -21.72
C HIS A 205 -0.30 9.70 -21.91
N HIS A 206 0.67 10.58 -21.63
CA HIS A 206 2.10 10.22 -21.72
C HIS A 206 2.50 9.10 -20.75
N PHE A 207 1.80 8.97 -19.63
CA PHE A 207 2.00 7.84 -18.73
C PHE A 207 1.43 6.53 -19.30
N LEU A 208 0.37 6.63 -20.11
CA LEU A 208 -0.18 5.48 -20.83
C LEU A 208 0.76 5.04 -21.95
N ASP A 209 1.39 5.98 -22.65
CA ASP A 209 2.44 5.71 -23.64
C ASP A 209 3.60 4.92 -23.00
N GLU A 210 4.06 5.36 -21.84
CA GLU A 210 5.13 4.68 -21.10
C GLU A 210 4.75 3.24 -20.70
N LEU A 211 3.47 3.03 -20.36
CA LEU A 211 2.94 1.72 -20.02
C LEU A 211 2.59 0.88 -21.25
N GLU A 212 2.68 1.44 -22.46
CA GLU A 212 2.27 0.83 -23.74
C GLU A 212 0.79 0.42 -23.74
N ILE A 213 -0.08 1.26 -23.17
CA ILE A 213 -1.54 1.03 -23.15
C ILE A 213 -2.19 1.78 -24.29
N GLU A 214 -2.86 1.04 -25.18
CA GLU A 214 -3.66 1.63 -26.25
C GLU A 214 -4.87 2.40 -25.71
N TYR A 215 -5.15 3.54 -26.36
CA TYR A 215 -6.29 4.39 -26.08
C TYR A 215 -6.83 5.03 -27.36
N ASP A 216 -8.10 5.40 -27.33
CA ASP A 216 -8.72 6.23 -28.37
C ASP A 216 -8.45 7.71 -28.03
N GLU A 217 -7.77 8.41 -28.93
CA GLU A 217 -7.41 9.81 -28.74
C GLU A 217 -8.59 10.76 -29.07
N GLN A 218 -8.79 11.75 -28.19
CA GLN A 218 -9.68 12.91 -28.41
C GLN A 218 -8.86 14.20 -28.27
N GLU A 219 -9.48 15.36 -28.48
CA GLU A 219 -8.79 16.65 -28.44
C GLU A 219 -8.06 16.87 -27.10
N ASP A 220 -8.79 16.91 -25.98
CA ASP A 220 -8.25 17.23 -24.64
C ASP A 220 -8.10 16.02 -23.70
N TYR A 221 -8.49 14.83 -24.15
CA TYR A 221 -8.48 13.61 -23.35
C TYR A 221 -8.28 12.37 -24.21
N VAL A 222 -8.08 11.24 -23.56
CA VAL A 222 -7.99 9.92 -24.19
C VAL A 222 -8.89 8.94 -23.46
N VAL A 223 -9.28 7.86 -24.14
CA VAL A 223 -10.19 6.85 -23.59
C VAL A 223 -9.57 5.47 -23.72
N ILE A 224 -9.31 4.82 -22.59
CA ILE A 224 -8.90 3.42 -22.56
C ILE A 224 -10.17 2.58 -22.63
N LYS A 225 -10.18 1.59 -23.55
CA LYS A 225 -11.37 0.76 -23.81
C LYS A 225 -11.99 0.12 -22.57
N HIS A 226 -11.15 -0.20 -21.58
CA HIS A 226 -11.60 -0.70 -20.29
C HIS A 226 -10.62 -0.30 -19.18
N ALA A 227 -11.12 0.19 -18.06
CA ALA A 227 -10.33 0.52 -16.86
C ALA A 227 -9.44 -0.65 -16.39
N ALA A 228 -9.96 -1.88 -16.45
CA ALA A 228 -9.21 -3.11 -16.18
C ALA A 228 -7.95 -3.27 -17.06
N LEU A 229 -7.93 -2.75 -18.30
CA LEU A 229 -6.74 -2.80 -19.16
C LEU A 229 -5.61 -1.98 -18.55
N PHE A 230 -5.88 -0.75 -18.10
CA PHE A 230 -4.89 0.05 -17.37
C PHE A 230 -4.40 -0.66 -16.12
N THR A 231 -5.34 -1.08 -15.27
CA THR A 231 -5.06 -1.61 -13.93
C THR A 231 -4.28 -2.92 -13.99
N SER A 232 -4.66 -3.85 -14.87
CA SER A 232 -3.94 -5.11 -15.05
C SER A 232 -2.57 -4.90 -15.68
N THR A 233 -2.43 -3.97 -16.63
CA THR A 233 -1.13 -3.70 -17.30
C THR A 233 -0.13 -3.09 -16.35
N ILE A 234 -0.48 -2.02 -15.63
CA ILE A 234 0.43 -1.39 -14.67
C ILE A 234 0.82 -2.37 -13.55
N MET A 235 -0.13 -3.16 -13.06
CA MET A 235 0.11 -4.15 -12.03
C MET A 235 1.04 -5.26 -12.52
N SER A 236 0.86 -5.76 -13.74
CA SER A 236 1.75 -6.76 -14.34
C SER A 236 3.19 -6.23 -14.46
N LYS A 237 3.36 -5.03 -15.01
CA LYS A 237 4.69 -4.39 -15.15
C LYS A 237 5.34 -4.09 -13.80
N LEU A 238 4.55 -3.71 -12.80
CA LEU A 238 5.01 -3.41 -11.44
C LEU A 238 5.43 -4.67 -10.68
N LEU A 239 4.58 -5.71 -10.66
CA LEU A 239 4.82 -6.95 -9.89
C LEU A 239 5.94 -7.82 -10.48
N ALA A 240 6.34 -7.56 -11.73
CA ALA A 240 7.52 -8.17 -12.33
C ALA A 240 8.85 -7.60 -11.77
N ARG A 241 8.81 -6.51 -11.02
CA ARG A 241 10.04 -5.84 -10.52
C ARG A 241 10.55 -6.52 -9.24
N PRO A 242 11.87 -6.81 -9.16
CA PRO A 242 12.44 -7.58 -8.06
C PRO A 242 12.48 -6.84 -6.71
N ASN A 243 12.36 -5.51 -6.73
CA ASN A 243 12.37 -4.64 -5.55
C ASN A 243 10.97 -4.32 -5.02
N VAL A 244 9.92 -4.91 -5.58
CA VAL A 244 8.52 -4.66 -5.23
C VAL A 244 7.91 -5.89 -4.58
N LYS A 245 7.21 -5.68 -3.47
CA LYS A 245 6.40 -6.72 -2.84
C LYS A 245 4.99 -6.23 -2.57
N LEU A 246 4.01 -6.99 -3.07
CA LEU A 246 2.61 -6.81 -2.74
C LEU A 246 2.21 -7.72 -1.57
N PHE A 247 1.72 -7.11 -0.50
CA PHE A 247 1.02 -7.74 0.61
C PHE A 247 -0.47 -7.39 0.51
N ASN A 248 -1.19 -8.10 -0.34
CA ASN A 248 -2.64 -8.03 -0.42
C ASN A 248 -3.30 -8.85 0.70
N ALA A 249 -4.59 -8.60 0.96
CA ALA A 249 -5.32 -9.09 2.14
C ALA A 249 -4.72 -8.64 3.49
N VAL A 250 -3.92 -7.58 3.50
CA VAL A 250 -3.28 -6.99 4.68
C VAL A 250 -3.71 -5.53 4.80
N ALA A 251 -4.31 -5.17 5.93
CA ALA A 251 -4.69 -3.80 6.21
C ALA A 251 -3.62 -3.09 7.03
N ALA A 252 -3.42 -1.79 6.78
CA ALA A 252 -2.73 -0.90 7.70
C ALA A 252 -3.78 -0.33 8.67
N GLU A 253 -3.71 -0.71 9.95
CA GLU A 253 -4.67 -0.31 10.98
C GLU A 253 -4.24 0.95 11.74
N ASP A 254 -2.92 1.17 11.82
CA ASP A 254 -2.31 2.29 12.53
C ASP A 254 -0.95 2.66 11.90
N LEU A 255 -0.32 3.71 12.41
CA LEU A 255 0.97 4.25 12.01
C LEU A 255 2.00 4.05 13.13
N ILE A 256 3.24 3.76 12.76
CA ILE A 256 4.36 3.84 13.70
C ILE A 256 4.79 5.31 13.76
N ILE A 257 4.66 5.95 14.94
CA ILE A 257 5.02 7.36 15.12
C ILE A 257 6.08 7.48 16.22
N LYS A 258 7.24 8.04 15.87
CA LYS A 258 8.36 8.29 16.80
C LYS A 258 8.76 9.76 16.68
N ASN A 259 8.76 10.51 17.79
CA ASN A 259 9.19 11.90 17.84
C ASN A 259 8.54 12.83 16.79
N GLY A 260 7.21 12.68 16.58
CA GLY A 260 6.47 13.48 15.61
C GLY A 260 6.74 13.15 14.13
N ARG A 261 7.42 12.02 13.85
CA ARG A 261 7.65 11.50 12.51
C ARG A 261 6.96 10.14 12.35
N VAL A 262 6.29 9.94 11.22
CA VAL A 262 5.80 8.62 10.78
C VAL A 262 7.00 7.78 10.30
N GLY A 263 7.16 6.59 10.87
CA GLY A 263 8.28 5.69 10.61
C GLY A 263 7.86 4.29 10.20
N GLY A 264 6.63 4.11 9.74
CA GLY A 264 6.10 2.81 9.32
C GLY A 264 4.60 2.66 9.56
N VAL A 265 4.12 1.42 9.42
CA VAL A 265 2.71 1.05 9.54
C VAL A 265 2.51 -0.13 10.49
N VAL A 266 1.37 -0.15 11.15
CA VAL A 266 0.87 -1.26 11.95
C VAL A 266 -0.08 -2.06 11.06
N THR A 267 0.18 -3.35 10.90
CA THR A 267 -0.48 -4.19 9.89
C THR A 267 -1.18 -5.37 10.51
N ASN A 268 -2.28 -5.80 9.91
CA ASN A 268 -2.91 -7.08 10.23
C ASN A 268 -3.53 -7.68 8.97
N TRP A 269 -3.94 -8.94 9.04
CA TRP A 269 -4.83 -9.49 8.02
C TRP A 269 -6.11 -8.65 7.99
N ALA A 270 -6.57 -8.24 6.81
CA ALA A 270 -7.72 -7.34 6.72
C ALA A 270 -8.99 -7.93 7.36
N LEU A 271 -9.15 -9.25 7.33
CA LEU A 271 -10.25 -9.93 8.03
C LEU A 271 -10.12 -9.83 9.55
N VAL A 272 -8.91 -9.83 10.10
CA VAL A 272 -8.71 -9.59 11.54
C VAL A 272 -9.12 -8.15 11.88
N SER A 273 -8.70 -7.18 11.05
CA SER A 273 -9.05 -5.76 11.20
C SER A 273 -10.53 -5.47 11.21
N MET A 274 -11.31 -6.20 10.43
CA MET A 274 -12.76 -6.04 10.36
C MET A 274 -13.52 -6.78 11.48
N ASN A 275 -12.82 -7.51 12.35
CA ASN A 275 -13.43 -8.46 13.28
C ASN A 275 -12.90 -8.38 14.72
N HIS A 276 -12.24 -7.27 15.11
CA HIS A 276 -11.70 -7.05 16.46
C HIS A 276 -12.74 -7.15 17.58
N ASP A 277 -14.02 -6.92 17.30
CA ASP A 277 -15.14 -6.99 18.24
C ASP A 277 -15.81 -8.38 18.31
N THR A 278 -15.40 -9.32 17.46
CA THR A 278 -16.04 -10.64 17.34
C THR A 278 -15.20 -11.80 17.86
N GLN A 279 -13.95 -11.55 18.29
CA GLN A 279 -13.01 -12.54 18.77
C GLN A 279 -12.24 -12.01 20.00
N SER A 280 -11.41 -12.85 20.62
CA SER A 280 -10.38 -12.34 21.55
C SER A 280 -9.42 -11.40 20.83
N CYS A 281 -8.75 -10.52 21.57
CA CYS A 281 -7.78 -9.58 20.98
C CYS A 281 -6.73 -10.31 20.14
N MET A 282 -6.51 -9.82 18.92
CA MET A 282 -5.54 -10.33 17.96
C MET A 282 -4.60 -9.19 17.61
N ASP A 283 -3.48 -9.13 18.32
CA ASP A 283 -2.52 -8.05 18.15
C ASP A 283 -2.03 -7.95 16.69
N PRO A 284 -1.76 -6.71 16.21
CA PRO A 284 -1.22 -6.49 14.89
C PRO A 284 0.28 -6.82 14.83
N ASN A 285 0.79 -6.86 13.60
CA ASN A 285 2.22 -6.85 13.29
C ASN A 285 2.68 -5.44 12.90
N VAL A 286 3.98 -5.24 12.65
CA VAL A 286 4.57 -3.93 12.34
C VAL A 286 5.52 -4.01 11.15
N MET A 287 5.62 -2.89 10.42
CA MET A 287 6.54 -2.71 9.30
C MET A 287 7.14 -1.31 9.40
N GLU A 288 8.45 -1.22 9.68
CA GLU A 288 9.18 0.05 9.70
C GLU A 288 9.45 0.52 8.26
N ALA A 289 9.40 1.83 8.06
CA ALA A 289 9.61 2.44 6.75
C ALA A 289 10.32 3.79 6.88
N LYS A 290 11.24 4.09 5.95
CA LYS A 290 11.83 5.44 5.87
C LYS A 290 10.79 6.48 5.44
N VAL A 291 9.90 6.09 4.52
CA VAL A 291 8.79 6.92 4.01
C VAL A 291 7.53 6.07 3.85
N VAL A 292 6.39 6.58 4.31
CA VAL A 292 5.06 6.02 4.03
C VAL A 292 4.36 6.88 2.97
N VAL A 293 3.80 6.24 1.95
CA VAL A 293 2.90 6.86 0.97
C VAL A 293 1.49 6.33 1.18
N SER A 294 0.59 7.16 1.69
CA SER A 294 -0.81 6.81 1.89
C SER A 294 -1.62 7.16 0.65
N SER A 295 -2.29 6.14 0.11
CA SER A 295 -3.13 6.21 -1.08
C SER A 295 -4.45 5.46 -0.87
N CYS A 296 -5.03 5.60 0.33
CA CYS A 296 -6.19 4.82 0.80
C CYS A 296 -7.52 5.24 0.14
N GLY A 297 -7.50 6.11 -0.87
CA GLY A 297 -8.70 6.65 -1.50
C GLY A 297 -9.60 7.38 -0.50
N HIS A 298 -10.90 7.43 -0.82
CA HIS A 298 -11.92 8.10 0.00
C HIS A 298 -13.13 7.21 0.33
N ASP A 299 -13.28 6.09 -0.37
CA ASP A 299 -14.45 5.22 -0.29
C ASP A 299 -14.23 4.02 0.65
N GLY A 300 -15.34 3.47 1.14
CA GLY A 300 -15.36 2.23 1.91
C GLY A 300 -14.89 2.37 3.37
N PRO A 301 -14.91 1.26 4.13
CA PRO A 301 -14.62 1.26 5.57
C PRO A 301 -13.16 1.63 5.90
N MET A 302 -12.21 1.37 4.98
CA MET A 302 -10.80 1.76 5.10
C MET A 302 -10.44 2.96 4.20
N GLY A 303 -11.44 3.70 3.72
CA GLY A 303 -11.21 4.91 2.94
C GLY A 303 -10.55 5.99 3.79
N ALA A 304 -9.47 6.57 3.29
CA ALA A 304 -8.74 7.67 3.93
C ALA A 304 -8.21 7.35 5.34
N THR A 305 -7.85 6.08 5.59
CA THR A 305 -7.33 5.61 6.88
C THR A 305 -6.15 6.43 7.37
N GLY A 306 -5.20 6.75 6.49
CA GLY A 306 -3.98 7.46 6.86
C GLY A 306 -4.26 8.86 7.43
N VAL A 307 -5.01 9.68 6.69
CA VAL A 307 -5.32 11.06 7.11
C VAL A 307 -6.27 11.10 8.30
N LYS A 308 -7.25 10.18 8.37
CA LYS A 308 -8.12 10.04 9.55
C LYS A 308 -7.32 9.67 10.79
N ARG A 309 -6.32 8.78 10.64
CA ARG A 309 -5.45 8.40 11.75
C ARG A 309 -4.58 9.56 12.21
N LEU A 310 -3.93 10.29 11.30
CA LEU A 310 -3.14 11.49 11.62
C LEU A 310 -3.94 12.50 12.45
N ARG A 311 -5.22 12.72 12.11
CA ARG A 311 -6.11 13.59 12.89
C ARG A 311 -6.37 13.03 14.28
N SER A 312 -6.70 11.75 14.39
CA SER A 312 -7.04 11.12 15.68
C SER A 312 -5.87 11.13 16.68
N VAL A 313 -4.63 11.11 16.20
CA VAL A 313 -3.41 11.18 17.04
C VAL A 313 -2.89 12.61 17.22
N GLY A 314 -3.58 13.61 16.67
CA GLY A 314 -3.24 15.02 16.85
C GLY A 314 -2.04 15.52 16.04
N MET A 315 -1.64 14.81 14.97
CA MET A 315 -0.58 15.27 14.07
C MET A 315 -1.07 16.27 13.02
N ILE A 316 -2.37 16.30 12.75
CA ILE A 316 -3.04 17.32 11.93
C ILE A 316 -4.32 17.78 12.63
N GLU A 317 -4.74 19.01 12.38
CA GLU A 317 -5.87 19.63 13.09
C GLU A 317 -7.23 19.14 12.57
N SER A 318 -7.37 18.97 11.26
CA SER A 318 -8.66 18.68 10.64
C SER A 318 -8.54 17.79 9.40
N VAL A 319 -9.65 17.11 9.10
CA VAL A 319 -9.90 16.38 7.86
C VAL A 319 -11.29 16.87 7.43
N PRO A 320 -11.37 17.95 6.63
CA PRO A 320 -12.64 18.57 6.24
C PRO A 320 -13.54 17.64 5.42
N GLY A 321 -12.95 16.64 4.76
CA GLY A 321 -13.65 15.69 3.88
C GLY A 321 -13.78 16.22 2.45
N MET A 322 -13.91 15.31 1.49
CA MET A 322 -14.05 15.67 0.08
C MET A 322 -15.29 16.55 -0.17
N LYS A 323 -15.15 17.53 -1.06
CA LYS A 323 -16.27 18.37 -1.52
C LYS A 323 -17.04 17.71 -2.67
N ALA A 324 -18.07 18.44 -3.15
CA ALA A 324 -18.85 18.08 -4.32
C ALA A 324 -17.97 17.92 -5.59
N LEU A 325 -18.57 17.38 -6.65
CA LEU A 325 -17.86 17.06 -7.88
C LEU A 325 -17.60 18.31 -8.73
N ASP A 326 -16.34 18.55 -9.07
CA ASP A 326 -15.89 19.51 -10.08
C ASP A 326 -14.58 19.00 -10.70
N MET A 327 -14.65 18.41 -11.90
CA MET A 327 -13.51 17.75 -12.54
C MET A 327 -12.34 18.69 -12.85
N ASN A 328 -12.64 19.92 -13.27
CA ASN A 328 -11.60 20.86 -13.70
C ASN A 328 -10.75 21.27 -12.50
N THR A 329 -11.42 21.68 -11.42
CA THR A 329 -10.74 22.08 -10.17
C THR A 329 -10.12 20.87 -9.47
N ALA A 330 -10.86 19.75 -9.36
CA ALA A 330 -10.42 18.58 -8.60
C ALA A 330 -9.10 17.99 -9.10
N GLU A 331 -8.98 17.74 -10.41
CA GLU A 331 -7.80 17.04 -10.91
C GLU A 331 -6.51 17.85 -10.71
N ASP A 332 -6.57 19.16 -10.96
CA ASP A 332 -5.44 20.07 -10.76
C ASP A 332 -5.09 20.21 -9.28
N GLU A 333 -6.10 20.38 -8.42
CA GLU A 333 -5.88 20.50 -6.97
C GLU A 333 -5.28 19.23 -6.37
N ILE A 334 -5.76 18.04 -6.74
CA ILE A 334 -5.24 16.78 -6.19
C ILE A 334 -3.76 16.59 -6.53
N VAL A 335 -3.39 16.84 -7.79
CA VAL A 335 -1.98 16.77 -8.21
C VAL A 335 -1.16 17.84 -7.48
N LYS A 336 -1.65 19.08 -7.40
CA LYS A 336 -0.97 20.20 -6.71
C LYS A 336 -0.75 19.91 -5.22
N MET A 337 -1.76 19.35 -4.54
CA MET A 337 -1.78 19.19 -3.09
C MET A 337 -1.14 17.88 -2.61
N THR A 338 -0.88 16.92 -3.50
CA THR A 338 -0.05 15.74 -3.20
C THR A 338 1.32 16.18 -2.66
N ARG A 339 1.64 15.79 -1.42
CA ARG A 339 2.81 16.26 -0.66
C ARG A 339 3.17 15.31 0.49
N GLU A 340 4.35 15.52 1.08
CA GLU A 340 4.64 15.06 2.44
C GLU A 340 3.81 15.92 3.41
N VAL A 341 2.77 15.34 4.01
CA VAL A 341 1.80 16.05 4.85
C VAL A 341 2.35 16.27 6.25
N VAL A 342 3.02 15.26 6.78
CA VAL A 342 3.79 15.29 8.03
C VAL A 342 5.12 14.59 7.79
N PRO A 343 6.16 14.83 8.61
CA PRO A 343 7.44 14.16 8.44
C PRO A 343 7.27 12.63 8.35
N GLY A 344 7.75 12.06 7.25
CA GLY A 344 7.72 10.62 6.97
C GLY A 344 6.45 10.10 6.30
N MET A 345 5.43 10.92 6.04
CA MET A 345 4.18 10.48 5.41
C MET A 345 3.73 11.41 4.27
N ILE A 346 3.71 10.84 3.06
CA ILE A 346 3.17 11.44 1.84
C ILE A 346 1.74 10.96 1.65
N VAL A 347 0.86 11.85 1.18
CA VAL A 347 -0.53 11.51 0.81
C VAL A 347 -0.73 11.78 -0.68
N THR A 348 -1.38 10.83 -1.36
CA THR A 348 -1.62 10.85 -2.81
C THR A 348 -3.01 10.33 -3.18
N GLY A 349 -3.43 10.60 -4.42
CA GLY A 349 -4.73 10.23 -4.94
C GLY A 349 -5.88 10.94 -4.21
N MET A 350 -7.05 10.32 -4.21
CA MET A 350 -8.24 10.91 -3.62
C MET A 350 -8.20 11.08 -2.09
N GLU A 351 -7.27 10.44 -1.39
CA GLU A 351 -7.07 10.68 0.05
C GLU A 351 -6.61 12.13 0.32
N VAL A 352 -5.98 12.78 -0.68
CA VAL A 352 -5.66 14.21 -0.65
C VAL A 352 -6.93 15.06 -0.56
N ALA A 353 -8.03 14.66 -1.24
CA ALA A 353 -9.29 15.40 -1.21
C ALA A 353 -9.88 15.48 0.20
N GLU A 354 -9.69 14.42 1.00
CA GLU A 354 -10.24 14.32 2.35
C GLU A 354 -9.54 15.26 3.33
N ILE A 355 -8.20 15.34 3.25
CA ILE A 355 -7.42 16.21 4.14
C ILE A 355 -7.48 17.68 3.73
N ASP A 356 -7.54 17.99 2.43
CA ASP A 356 -7.50 19.38 1.95
C ASP A 356 -8.88 19.96 1.64
N GLY A 357 -9.92 19.11 1.62
CA GLY A 357 -11.28 19.53 1.29
C GLY A 357 -11.42 19.98 -0.16
N SER A 358 -10.74 19.29 -1.08
CA SER A 358 -10.83 19.52 -2.52
C SER A 358 -12.11 18.91 -3.11
N PRO A 359 -12.61 19.43 -4.25
CA PRO A 359 -13.65 18.77 -5.02
C PRO A 359 -13.22 17.36 -5.47
N ARG A 360 -14.20 16.49 -5.71
CA ARG A 360 -13.95 15.17 -6.33
C ARG A 360 -14.06 15.25 -7.85
N MET A 361 -13.38 14.37 -8.60
CA MET A 361 -13.47 14.33 -10.06
C MET A 361 -14.47 13.29 -10.61
N GLY A 362 -14.84 12.26 -9.83
CA GLY A 362 -15.71 11.19 -10.33
C GLY A 362 -14.99 10.30 -11.37
N PRO A 363 -15.62 9.95 -12.51
CA PRO A 363 -15.13 8.90 -13.41
C PRO A 363 -14.05 9.36 -14.42
N THR A 364 -13.02 10.08 -13.95
CA THR A 364 -11.81 10.42 -14.72
C THR A 364 -10.57 10.11 -13.86
N PHE A 365 -9.49 9.67 -14.49
CA PHE A 365 -8.38 9.01 -13.78
C PHE A 365 -7.01 9.69 -13.93
N GLY A 366 -6.92 10.78 -14.70
CA GLY A 366 -5.65 11.47 -14.98
C GLY A 366 -4.96 11.95 -13.70
N ALA A 367 -5.71 12.59 -12.81
CA ALA A 367 -5.16 13.05 -11.53
C ALA A 367 -4.60 11.92 -10.67
N MET A 368 -5.20 10.72 -10.68
CA MET A 368 -4.70 9.61 -9.87
C MET A 368 -3.33 9.15 -10.36
N MET A 369 -3.15 9.05 -11.68
CA MET A 369 -1.87 8.68 -12.30
C MET A 369 -0.77 9.68 -11.94
N ILE A 370 -1.03 10.96 -12.20
CA ILE A 370 -0.04 12.02 -12.04
C ILE A 370 0.23 12.33 -10.56
N SER A 371 -0.80 12.26 -9.70
CA SER A 371 -0.63 12.35 -8.25
C SER A 371 0.28 11.22 -7.74
N GLY A 372 0.10 9.99 -8.22
CA GLY A 372 0.96 8.86 -7.89
C GLY A 372 2.41 9.07 -8.31
N GLN A 373 2.65 9.52 -9.55
CA GLN A 373 4.00 9.84 -10.03
C GLN A 373 4.66 10.96 -9.20
N LYS A 374 3.91 12.01 -8.87
CA LYS A 374 4.42 13.08 -7.99
C LYS A 374 4.77 12.56 -6.61
N ALA A 375 3.94 11.68 -6.02
CA ALA A 375 4.20 11.07 -4.72
C ALA A 375 5.48 10.22 -4.72
N ALA A 376 5.75 9.51 -5.80
CA ALA A 376 7.00 8.77 -5.96
C ALA A 376 8.22 9.70 -5.95
N HIS A 377 8.18 10.81 -6.68
CA HIS A 377 9.29 11.77 -6.68
C HIS A 377 9.46 12.49 -5.34
N LEU A 378 8.38 12.73 -4.59
CA LEU A 378 8.46 13.21 -3.21
C LEU A 378 9.14 12.19 -2.29
N ALA A 379 8.82 10.90 -2.44
CA ALA A 379 9.46 9.84 -1.67
C ALA A 379 10.94 9.68 -2.02
N LEU A 380 11.31 9.72 -3.31
CA LEU A 380 12.72 9.74 -3.74
C LEU A 380 13.48 10.93 -3.14
N LYS A 381 12.86 12.12 -3.16
CA LYS A 381 13.42 13.31 -2.52
C LYS A 381 13.64 13.12 -1.02
N ALA A 382 12.66 12.57 -0.31
CA ALA A 382 12.75 12.29 1.13
C ALA A 382 13.84 11.24 1.45
N LEU A 383 14.13 10.33 0.53
CA LEU A 383 15.24 9.38 0.61
C LEU A 383 16.61 9.97 0.21
N GLY A 384 16.66 11.23 -0.23
CA GLY A 384 17.88 11.87 -0.73
C GLY A 384 18.35 11.34 -2.09
N LEU A 385 17.43 10.83 -2.91
CA LEU A 385 17.71 10.23 -4.21
C LEU A 385 17.36 11.19 -5.37
N PRO A 386 17.93 10.95 -6.58
CA PRO A 386 17.57 11.68 -7.79
C PRO A 386 16.06 11.68 -8.03
N ASN A 387 15.48 12.86 -8.28
CA ASN A 387 14.05 13.04 -8.41
C ASN A 387 13.69 14.21 -9.33
N ALA A 388 12.46 14.19 -9.87
CA ALA A 388 12.05 15.17 -10.87
C ALA A 388 11.75 16.55 -10.25
N LEU A 389 11.43 16.61 -8.96
CA LEU A 389 11.05 17.85 -8.28
C LEU A 389 12.25 18.77 -8.01
N ASP A 390 13.42 18.18 -7.79
CA ASP A 390 14.69 18.92 -7.65
C ASP A 390 15.41 19.08 -9.00
N GLY A 391 14.84 18.58 -10.10
CA GLY A 391 15.49 18.55 -11.42
C GLY A 391 16.73 17.64 -11.47
N THR A 392 16.91 16.77 -10.48
CA THR A 392 18.06 15.87 -10.35
C THR A 392 17.83 14.50 -10.99
N SER A 393 16.59 14.19 -11.39
CA SER A 393 16.28 13.05 -12.24
C SER A 393 17.13 13.12 -13.51
N VAL A 394 18.11 12.24 -13.61
CA VAL A 394 18.87 12.10 -14.85
C VAL A 394 17.90 11.59 -15.90
N ALA A 395 17.55 12.45 -16.86
CA ALA A 395 16.91 12.03 -18.11
C ALA A 395 17.93 11.21 -18.90
N ASN A 396 18.19 9.98 -18.45
CA ASN A 396 18.95 8.89 -19.07
C ASN A 396 19.33 7.86 -17.99
N MET A 397 18.36 7.08 -17.51
CA MET A 397 18.66 5.65 -17.35
C MET A 397 18.39 5.05 -18.72
N GLN A 398 19.44 4.93 -19.53
CA GLN A 398 19.38 4.26 -20.82
C GLN A 398 18.90 2.81 -20.64
N PRO A 399 18.29 2.23 -21.70
CA PRO A 399 17.72 0.89 -21.69
C PRO A 399 18.81 -0.19 -21.64
N GLU A 400 19.36 -0.48 -20.46
CA GLU A 400 20.12 -1.71 -20.22
C GLU A 400 19.19 -2.93 -20.12
N MET A 401 18.46 -3.17 -21.21
CA MET A 401 17.95 -4.49 -21.59
C MET A 401 18.02 -4.73 -23.12
N ILE A 402 18.75 -3.88 -23.86
CA ILE A 402 18.96 -3.99 -25.31
C ILE A 402 20.45 -3.86 -25.65
N LEU A 403 21.33 -4.73 -25.14
CA LEU A 403 22.70 -4.91 -25.66
C LEU A 403 23.40 -6.18 -25.13
N ALA A 404 22.69 -7.31 -25.16
CA ALA A 404 23.31 -8.63 -24.99
C ALA A 404 22.78 -9.63 -26.04
N ALA A 405 22.67 -9.18 -27.30
CA ALA A 405 22.27 -10.03 -28.43
C ALA A 405 22.95 -9.64 -29.75
N ALA A 406 24.04 -8.87 -29.70
CA ALA A 406 24.96 -8.71 -30.82
C ALA A 406 26.34 -9.11 -30.31
N ASP A 407 27.07 -9.84 -31.15
CA ASP A 407 28.43 -10.35 -30.96
C ASP A 407 28.56 -11.71 -30.25
N SER A 408 28.35 -12.78 -31.03
CA SER A 408 29.44 -13.71 -31.34
C SER A 408 28.98 -14.80 -32.32
N SER A 409 29.20 -14.58 -33.62
CA SER A 409 29.35 -15.68 -34.58
C SER A 409 30.18 -15.22 -35.79
N GLU A 410 31.45 -14.90 -35.56
CA GLU A 410 32.47 -15.16 -36.58
C GLU A 410 32.98 -16.57 -36.33
N ILE A 411 32.62 -17.49 -37.22
CA ILE A 411 33.32 -18.78 -37.37
C ILE A 411 34.19 -18.63 -38.59
N VAL A 412 35.50 -18.67 -38.36
CA VAL A 412 36.55 -18.79 -39.36
C VAL A 412 36.76 -20.29 -39.66
N ASP A 413 37.07 -20.58 -40.92
CA ASP A 413 37.11 -21.85 -41.66
C ASP A 413 37.73 -23.11 -41.01
N ALA A 414 37.21 -24.26 -41.45
CA ALA A 414 38.00 -25.40 -41.96
C ALA A 414 37.16 -26.26 -42.92
#